data_AF-X1L9Y1-F1
#
_entry.id   AF-X1L9Y1-F1
#
_cell.length_a   1.000
_cell.length_b   1.000
_cell.length_c   1.000
_cell.angle_alpha   90.00
_cell.angle_beta   90.00
_cell.angle_gamma   90.00
#
_symmetry.space_group_name_H-M   'P 1'
#
loop_
_entity.id
_entity.type
_entity.pdbx_description
1 polymer ?
#
loop_
_entity_poly.entity_id
_entity_poly.type
_entity_poly.pdbx_seq_one_letter_code
_entity_poly.pdbx_strand_id
1 'polypeptide(L)' 'LITECMKELDIDRKRFNPKAILNTISVAKEELIDHEKFAEMVSDFYKQVVSEVYKSNLIKFIINSKVLIIA' A
#
# COMPACT_ATOMS: atom_id res chain seq x y z
N LEU A 1 6.11 8.09 2.69
CA LEU A 1 5.42 7.26 1.68
C LEU A 1 4.15 6.59 2.21
N ILE A 2 4.18 5.51 3.01
CA ILE A 2 2.93 4.86 3.49
C ILE A 2 2.05 5.79 4.32
N THR A 3 2.64 6.53 5.25
CA THR A 3 1.92 7.50 6.08
C THR A 3 1.27 8.62 5.27
N GLU A 4 1.85 8.99 4.13
CA GLU A 4 1.28 9.96 3.19
C GLU A 4 0.15 9.33 2.36
N CYS A 5 0.33 8.11 1.86
CA CYS A 5 -0.72 7.38 1.14
C CYS A 5 -1.94 7.18 2.04
N MET A 6 -1.73 6.82 3.31
CA MET A 6 -2.82 6.70 4.29
C MET A 6 -3.51 8.04 4.55
N LYS A 7 -2.78 9.16 4.55
CA LYS A 7 -3.37 10.50 4.71
C LYS A 7 -4.18 10.90 3.47
N GLU A 8 -3.71 10.56 2.28
CA GLU A 8 -4.40 10.82 1.01
C GLU A 8 -5.69 10.00 0.86
N LEU A 9 -5.70 8.77 1.38
CA LEU A 9 -6.85 7.86 1.39
C LEU A 9 -7.80 8.09 2.59
N ASP A 10 -7.58 9.13 3.40
CA ASP A 10 -8.35 9.42 4.62
C ASP A 10 -8.41 8.25 5.63
N ILE A 11 -7.35 7.46 5.70
CA ILE A 11 -7.25 6.31 6.61
C ILE A 11 -6.78 6.78 7.99
N ASP A 12 -7.62 6.53 9.00
CA ASP A 12 -7.27 6.83 10.39
C ASP A 12 -6.14 5.93 10.89
N ARG A 13 -5.00 6.56 11.20
CA ARG A 13 -3.77 5.93 11.72
C ARG A 13 -3.93 5.35 13.14
N LYS A 14 -5.00 5.73 13.86
CA LYS A 14 -5.34 5.11 15.16
C LYS A 14 -6.06 3.79 14.99
N ARG A 15 -6.88 3.66 13.93
CA ARG A 15 -7.57 2.42 13.59
C ARG A 15 -6.65 1.44 12.85
N PHE A 16 -5.79 1.96 11.99
CA PHE A 16 -4.89 1.16 11.18
C PHE A 16 -3.44 1.56 11.45
N ASN A 17 -2.67 0.65 12.06
CA ASN A 17 -1.27 0.93 12.36
C ASN A 17 -0.44 0.97 11.05
N PRO A 18 0.21 2.09 10.71
CA PRO A 18 1.01 2.21 9.48
C PRO A 18 2.12 1.16 9.36
N LYS A 19 2.71 0.75 10.48
CA LYS A 19 3.78 -0.27 10.52
C LYS A 19 3.23 -1.66 10.23
N ALA A 20 2.01 -1.96 10.68
CA ALA A 20 1.35 -3.22 10.39
C ALA A 20 1.00 -3.34 8.90
N ILE A 21 0.44 -2.27 8.31
CA ILE A 21 0.15 -2.19 6.88
C ILE A 21 1.43 -2.38 6.06
N LEU A 22 2.52 -1.68 6.42
CA LEU A 22 3.81 -1.83 5.76
C LEU A 22 4.29 -3.28 5.78
N ASN A 23 4.23 -3.93 6.94
CA ASN A 23 4.68 -5.31 7.08
C ASN A 23 3.85 -6.27 6.23
N THR A 24 2.52 -6.11 6.20
CA THR A 24 1.63 -6.90 5.35
C THR A 24 1.97 -6.73 3.87
N ILE A 25 2.22 -5.49 3.43
CA ILE A 25 2.62 -5.19 2.05
C ILE A 25 3.97 -5.84 1.72
N SER A 26 4.96 -5.75 2.62
CA SER A 26 6.26 -6.38 2.41
C SER A 26 6.16 -7.89 2.24
N VAL A 27 5.38 -8.57 3.08
CA VAL A 27 5.14 -10.02 2.95
C VAL A 27 4.47 -10.34 1.62
N ALA A 28 3.42 -9.59 1.25
CA ALA A 28 2.76 -9.80 -0.05
C ALA A 28 3.75 -9.64 -1.23
N LYS A 29 4.68 -8.69 -1.16
CA LYS A 29 5.73 -8.52 -2.19
C LYS A 29 6.71 -9.70 -2.25
N GLU A 30 7.13 -10.21 -1.10
CA GLU A 30 8.01 -11.37 -1.02
C GLU A 30 7.34 -12.62 -1.60
N GLU A 31 6.02 -12.75 -1.41
CA GLU A 31 5.20 -13.82 -1.98
C GLU A 31 4.77 -13.57 -3.45
N LEU A 32 5.26 -12.50 -4.09
CA LEU A 32 4.92 -12.10 -5.45
C LEU A 32 3.41 -11.86 -5.66
N ILE A 33 2.74 -11.39 -4.61
CA ILE A 33 1.34 -10.99 -4.62
C ILE A 33 1.27 -9.49 -4.92
N ASP A 34 0.61 -9.14 -6.02
CA ASP A 34 0.32 -7.76 -6.39
C ASP A 34 -0.95 -7.24 -5.70
N HIS A 35 -1.22 -5.94 -5.83
CA HIS A 35 -2.36 -5.32 -5.17
C HIS A 35 -3.72 -5.83 -5.71
N GLU A 36 -3.79 -6.22 -6.98
CA GLU A 36 -5.03 -6.75 -7.60
C GLU A 36 -5.36 -8.12 -7.04
N LYS A 37 -4.38 -9.04 -7.03
CA LYS A 37 -4.52 -10.36 -6.45
C LYS A 37 -4.70 -10.29 -4.94
N PHE A 38 -4.04 -9.35 -4.28
CA PHE A 38 -4.31 -9.06 -2.88
C PHE A 38 -5.77 -8.62 -2.68
N ALA A 39 -6.32 -7.76 -3.55
CA ALA A 39 -7.73 -7.33 -3.53
C ALA A 39 -8.74 -8.47 -3.81
N GLU A 40 -8.34 -9.52 -4.52
CA GLU A 40 -9.18 -10.72 -4.73
C GLU A 40 -9.17 -11.66 -3.52
N MET A 41 -8.08 -11.66 -2.75
CA MET A 41 -7.92 -12.51 -1.55
C MET A 41 -8.54 -11.91 -0.28
N VAL A 42 -9.19 -10.74 -0.37
CA VAL A 42 -9.70 -10.02 0.80
C VAL A 42 -11.18 -10.22 1.05
N SER A 43 -11.45 -10.87 2.18
CA SER A 43 -12.77 -10.97 2.81
C SER A 43 -12.96 -10.01 4.00
N ASP A 44 -11.92 -9.25 4.37
CA ASP A 44 -11.90 -8.40 5.57
C ASP A 44 -11.56 -6.94 5.22
N PHE A 45 -12.25 -6.01 5.86
CA PHE A 45 -12.10 -4.56 5.71
C PHE A 45 -10.66 -4.11 5.95
N TYR A 46 -9.95 -4.69 6.94
CA TYR A 46 -8.54 -4.39 7.17
C TYR A 46 -7.70 -4.62 5.92
N LYS A 47 -7.90 -5.76 5.27
CA LYS A 47 -7.09 -6.11 4.13
C LYS A 47 -7.50 -5.35 2.86
N GLN A 48 -8.77 -4.93 2.73
CA GLN A 48 -9.20 -3.99 1.68
C GLN A 48 -8.44 -2.66 1.80
N VAL A 49 -8.34 -2.11 3.01
CA VAL A 49 -7.55 -0.90 3.29
C VAL A 49 -6.08 -1.11 2.94
N VAL A 50 -5.50 -2.25 3.28
CA VAL A 50 -4.11 -2.60 2.90
C VAL A 50 -3.93 -2.63 1.38
N SER A 51 -4.89 -3.19 0.62
CA SER A 51 -4.83 -3.24 -0.85
C SER A 51 -4.82 -1.84 -1.47
N GLU A 52 -5.72 -0.96 -1.02
CA GLU A 52 -5.78 0.44 -1.49
C GLU A 52 -4.48 1.20 -1.20
N VAL A 53 -3.92 1.03 0.01
CA VAL A 53 -2.63 1.61 0.37
C VAL A 53 -1.49 1.01 -0.47
N TYR A 54 -1.53 -0.29 -0.76
CA TYR A 54 -0.52 -0.97 -1.57
C TYR A 54 -0.50 -0.46 -3.01
N LYS A 55 -1.69 -0.33 -3.62
CA LYS A 55 -1.87 0.28 -4.94
C LYS A 55 -1.35 1.71 -4.98
N SER A 56 -1.73 2.53 -4.00
CA SER A 56 -1.26 3.91 -3.88
C SER A 56 0.26 4.00 -3.67
N ASN A 57 0.85 3.08 -2.89
CA ASN A 57 2.29 3.03 -2.66
C ASN A 57 3.04 2.71 -3.96
N LEU A 58 2.60 1.70 -4.73
CA LEU A 58 3.21 1.33 -6.00
C LEU A 58 3.19 2.49 -6.99
N ILE A 59 2.05 3.18 -7.14
CA ILE A 59 1.94 4.36 -7.99
C ILE A 59 2.90 5.46 -7.51
N LYS A 60 2.99 5.71 -6.20
CA LYS A 60 3.91 6.70 -5.63
C LYS A 60 5.38 6.32 -5.83
N PHE A 61 5.73 5.04 -5.73
CA PHE A 61 7.08 4.53 -6.02
C PHE A 61 7.42 4.70 -7.49
N ILE A 62 6.51 4.38 -8.41
CA ILE A 62 6.72 4.58 -9.85
C ILE A 62 6.86 6.06 -10.17
N ILE A 63 6.02 6.93 -9.60
CA ILE A 63 6.09 8.38 -9.84
C ILE A 63 7.38 8.97 -9.25
N ASN A 64 7.74 8.66 -7.99
CA ASN A 64 8.99 9.16 -7.40
C ASN A 64 10.25 8.55 -8.02
N SER A 65 10.21 7.28 -8.43
CA SER A 65 11.34 6.63 -9.11
C SER A 65 11.49 7.10 -10.56
N LYS A 66 10.40 7.39 -11.27
CA LYS A 66 10.45 8.00 -12.62
C LYS A 66 11.00 9.42 -12.60
N VAL A 67 10.72 10.22 -11.57
CA VAL A 67 11.31 11.57 -11.44
C VAL A 67 12.85 11.52 -11.40
N LEU A 68 13.45 10.41 -10.93
CA LEU A 68 14.91 10.23 -10.90
C LEU A 68 15.51 9.80 -12.26
N ILE A 69 14.70 9.36 -13.23
CA ILE A 69 15.20 8.93 -14.56
C ILE A 69 15.22 10.12 -15.56
N ILE A 70 14.58 11.24 -15.19
CA ILE A 70 14.46 12.46 -16.00
C ILE A 70 15.09 13.70 -15.33
N ALA A 71 15.88 13.51 -14.26
CA ALA A 71 16.61 14.59 -13.58
C ALA A 71 18.13 14.38 -13.67
#